data_AF-A0A7S0WR60-F1
#
_entry.id   AF-A0A7S0WR60-F1
#
_cell.length_a   1.000
_cell.length_b   1.000
_cell.length_c   1.000
_cell.angle_alpha   90.00
_cell.angle_beta   90.00
_cell.angle_gamma   90.00
#
_symmetry.space_group_name_H-M   'P 1'
#
loop_
_entity.id
_entity.type
_entity.pdbx_description
1 polymer ?
#
loop_
_entity_poly.entity_id
_entity_poly.type
_entity_poly.pdbx_seq_one_letter_code
_entity_poly.pdbx_strand_id
1 'polypeptide(L)'
;KGSGATSAADMWAVGVMLHKATFNTDPHIAGGAYHCPPHDSEGLVHLLHGLLQVDPKQRLSVNDALSYPYFTASFVRQLYENKQILESDSKLELLRQHVKSLQENRQVVLMRVRRKQLVADVVSIFQEMEGDTALYPLNVRFIGEPGVDAGGLTSELYTEFFNRLLEGGGVPREAGTPDEDQPQASASGGAGDEDPNGDGGEPL
;
A
#
# COMPACT_ATOMS: atom_id res chain seq x y z
N LYS A 1 -29.57 20.54 -41.48
CA LYS A 1 -28.51 19.59 -41.89
C LYS A 1 -27.74 19.21 -40.64
N GLY A 2 -27.91 17.99 -40.13
CA GLY A 2 -27.14 17.51 -38.98
C GLY A 2 -25.71 17.27 -39.42
N SER A 3 -24.79 18.10 -38.93
CA SER A 3 -23.36 17.77 -38.94
C SER A 3 -23.19 16.41 -38.23
N GLY A 4 -22.32 15.55 -38.75
CA GLY A 4 -22.03 14.25 -38.11
C GLY A 4 -21.66 14.42 -36.64
N ALA A 5 -21.91 13.39 -35.84
CA ALA A 5 -21.51 13.36 -34.44
C ALA A 5 -20.01 13.66 -34.32
N THR A 6 -19.66 14.62 -33.48
CA THR A 6 -18.27 15.02 -33.24
C THR A 6 -17.94 14.79 -31.79
N SER A 7 -16.68 14.47 -31.48
CA SER A 7 -16.24 14.30 -30.09
C SER A 7 -16.59 15.51 -29.22
N ALA A 8 -16.53 16.72 -29.76
CA ALA A 8 -16.98 17.90 -29.04
C ALA A 8 -18.48 17.85 -28.72
N ALA A 9 -19.34 17.43 -29.66
CA ALA A 9 -20.77 17.25 -29.40
C ALA A 9 -21.04 16.18 -28.32
N ASP A 10 -20.23 15.12 -28.28
CA ASP A 10 -20.32 14.09 -27.24
C ASP A 10 -19.94 14.67 -25.87
N MET A 11 -18.87 15.47 -25.78
CA MET A 11 -18.47 16.13 -24.53
C MET A 11 -19.54 17.11 -24.03
N TRP A 12 -20.25 17.77 -24.93
CA TRP A 12 -21.41 18.59 -24.57
C TRP A 12 -22.54 17.75 -23.97
N ALA A 13 -22.89 16.64 -24.61
CA ALA A 13 -23.90 15.73 -24.10
C ALA A 13 -23.53 15.20 -22.71
N VAL A 14 -22.27 14.85 -22.49
CA VAL A 14 -21.75 14.48 -21.16
C VAL A 14 -21.93 15.61 -20.15
N GLY A 15 -21.59 16.85 -20.50
CA GLY A 15 -21.81 18.02 -19.65
C GLY A 15 -23.29 18.23 -19.29
N VAL A 16 -24.20 18.07 -20.27
CA VAL A 16 -25.64 18.19 -20.05
C VAL A 16 -26.13 17.08 -19.13
N MET A 17 -25.69 15.83 -19.33
CA MET A 17 -26.06 14.70 -18.48
C MET A 17 -25.58 14.92 -17.04
N LEU A 18 -24.33 15.36 -16.86
CA LEU A 18 -23.75 15.62 -15.55
C LEU A 18 -24.48 16.77 -14.84
N HIS A 19 -24.81 17.85 -15.56
CA HIS A 19 -25.64 18.95 -15.05
C HIS A 19 -27.01 18.46 -14.55
N LYS A 20 -27.74 17.73 -15.40
CA LYS A 20 -29.07 17.20 -15.05
C LYS A 20 -29.00 16.26 -13.86
N ALA A 21 -27.99 15.39 -13.82
CA ALA A 21 -27.80 14.48 -12.70
C ALA A 21 -27.55 15.22 -11.38
N THR A 22 -26.87 16.37 -11.42
CA THR A 22 -26.51 17.13 -10.22
C THR A 22 -27.64 18.06 -9.77
N PHE A 23 -28.24 18.79 -10.69
CA PHE A 23 -29.16 19.89 -10.39
C PHE A 23 -30.62 19.61 -10.75
N ASN A 24 -30.91 18.44 -11.32
CA ASN A 24 -32.23 18.02 -11.79
C ASN A 24 -32.92 19.05 -12.72
N THR A 25 -32.13 19.82 -13.46
CA THR A 25 -32.58 20.89 -14.36
C THR A 25 -31.74 20.91 -15.63
N ASP A 26 -32.27 21.53 -16.70
CA ASP A 26 -31.51 21.76 -17.92
C ASP A 26 -30.48 22.88 -17.74
N PRO A 27 -29.30 22.78 -18.40
CA PRO A 27 -28.28 23.81 -18.29
C PRO A 27 -28.77 25.12 -18.90
N HIS A 28 -28.66 26.20 -18.12
CA HIS A 28 -29.05 27.53 -18.56
C HIS A 28 -27.87 28.23 -19.24
N ILE A 29 -28.08 28.64 -20.50
CA ILE A 29 -27.09 29.36 -21.29
C ILE A 29 -27.63 30.76 -21.56
N ALA A 30 -26.95 31.77 -21.04
CA ALA A 30 -27.31 33.17 -21.24
C ALA A 30 -26.12 33.91 -21.86
N GLY A 31 -26.37 34.64 -22.94
CA GLY A 31 -25.32 35.43 -23.61
C GLY A 31 -24.16 34.60 -24.19
N GLY A 32 -24.39 33.30 -24.45
CA GLY A 32 -23.35 32.39 -24.96
C GLY A 32 -22.46 31.77 -23.87
N ALA A 33 -22.73 32.04 -22.60
CA ALA A 33 -22.02 31.43 -21.47
C ALA A 33 -22.97 30.54 -20.65
N TYR A 34 -22.44 29.40 -20.20
CA TYR A 34 -23.12 28.54 -19.24
C TYR A 34 -23.11 29.19 -17.85
N HIS A 35 -24.27 29.16 -17.17
CA HIS A 35 -24.42 29.66 -15.81
C HIS A 35 -24.66 28.48 -14.85
N CYS A 36 -23.68 28.20 -14.00
CA CYS A 36 -23.76 27.13 -13.02
C CYS A 36 -24.52 27.59 -11.77
N PRO A 37 -25.50 26.81 -11.28
CA PRO A 37 -26.05 27.00 -9.93
C PRO A 37 -24.96 26.87 -8.86
N PRO A 38 -25.12 27.52 -7.68
CA PRO A 38 -24.20 27.35 -6.56
C PRO A 38 -24.10 25.88 -6.15
N HIS A 39 -22.87 25.39 -5.93
CA HIS A 39 -22.61 24.00 -5.54
C HIS A 39 -21.32 23.91 -4.71
N ASP A 40 -21.28 22.99 -3.75
CA ASP A 40 -20.17 22.87 -2.78
C ASP A 40 -18.86 22.35 -3.40
N SER A 41 -18.98 21.61 -4.51
CA SER A 41 -17.81 21.12 -5.25
C SER A 41 -17.37 22.13 -6.32
N GLU A 42 -16.36 22.93 -6.01
CA GLU A 42 -15.73 23.84 -6.97
C GLU A 42 -15.18 23.09 -8.21
N GLY A 43 -14.68 21.87 -8.00
CA GLY A 43 -14.18 21.01 -9.09
C GLY A 43 -15.26 20.61 -10.10
N LEU A 44 -16.48 20.33 -9.63
CA LEU A 44 -17.63 20.04 -10.50
C LEU A 44 -18.04 21.27 -11.29
N VAL A 45 -18.12 22.43 -10.62
CA VAL A 45 -18.49 23.70 -11.24
C VAL A 45 -17.51 24.03 -12.38
N HIS A 46 -16.20 23.92 -12.10
CA HIS A 46 -15.16 24.16 -13.09
C HIS A 46 -15.24 23.17 -14.28
N LEU A 47 -15.49 21.89 -14.01
CA LEU A 47 -15.67 20.87 -15.06
C LEU A 47 -16.87 21.20 -15.96
N LEU A 48 -18.02 21.54 -15.37
CA LEU A 48 -19.22 21.90 -16.13
C LEU A 48 -19.00 23.15 -16.99
N HIS A 49 -18.27 24.14 -16.48
CA HIS A 49 -17.87 25.31 -17.28
C HIS A 49 -17.00 24.94 -18.49
N GLY A 50 -16.13 23.94 -18.40
CA GLY A 50 -15.33 23.46 -19.53
C GLY A 50 -16.13 22.64 -20.54
N LEU A 51 -17.06 21.80 -20.07
CA LEU A 51 -17.87 20.92 -20.92
C LEU A 51 -19.01 21.64 -21.63
N LEU A 52 -19.61 22.64 -20.99
CA LEU A 52 -20.78 23.39 -21.48
C LEU A 52 -20.39 24.69 -22.19
N GLN A 53 -19.25 24.70 -22.89
CA GLN A 53 -18.87 25.79 -23.79
C GLN A 53 -19.67 25.72 -25.09
N VAL A 54 -20.28 26.85 -25.48
CA VAL A 54 -21.09 26.96 -26.70
C VAL A 54 -20.22 26.79 -27.95
N ASP A 55 -19.02 27.38 -27.95
CA ASP A 55 -18.02 27.16 -29.00
C ASP A 55 -17.37 25.77 -28.86
N PRO A 56 -17.52 24.86 -29.84
CA PRO A 56 -16.89 23.54 -29.81
C PRO A 56 -15.37 23.57 -29.73
N LYS A 57 -14.70 24.65 -30.18
CA LYS A 57 -13.24 24.76 -30.14
C LYS A 57 -12.69 25.09 -28.75
N GLN A 58 -13.50 25.74 -27.92
CA GLN A 58 -13.16 26.07 -26.54
C GLN A 58 -13.64 24.99 -25.56
N ARG A 59 -14.37 23.99 -26.08
CA ARG A 59 -14.90 22.89 -25.28
C ARG A 59 -13.78 21.95 -24.89
N LEU A 60 -13.85 21.49 -23.65
CA LEU A 60 -12.88 20.57 -23.10
C LEU A 60 -12.82 19.24 -23.87
N SER A 61 -11.61 18.72 -24.08
CA SER A 61 -11.43 17.38 -24.67
C SER A 61 -11.71 16.28 -23.64
N VAL A 62 -11.89 15.04 -24.10
CA VAL A 62 -12.09 13.86 -23.22
C VAL A 62 -10.92 13.72 -22.25
N ASN A 63 -9.69 13.78 -22.74
CA ASN A 63 -8.49 13.57 -21.92
C ASN A 63 -8.33 14.68 -20.88
N ASP A 64 -8.58 15.92 -21.28
CA ASP A 64 -8.57 17.04 -20.35
C ASP A 64 -9.67 16.87 -19.30
N ALA A 65 -10.88 16.44 -19.67
CA ALA A 65 -11.99 16.23 -18.74
C ALA A 65 -11.67 15.21 -17.67
N LEU A 66 -11.06 14.08 -18.07
CA LEU A 66 -10.71 13.00 -17.14
C LEU A 66 -9.63 13.42 -16.14
N SER A 67 -8.81 14.41 -16.48
CA SER A 67 -7.79 14.95 -15.57
C SER A 67 -8.35 15.89 -14.49
N TYR A 68 -9.63 16.29 -14.56
CA TYR A 68 -10.18 17.26 -13.62
C TYR A 68 -10.22 16.70 -12.19
N PRO A 69 -9.95 17.55 -11.16
CA PRO A 69 -10.07 17.18 -9.76
C PRO A 69 -11.40 16.56 -9.38
N TYR A 70 -12.48 16.86 -10.12
CA TYR A 70 -13.78 16.24 -9.89
C TYR A 70 -13.75 14.71 -10.03
N PHE A 71 -13.01 14.16 -11.00
CA PHE A 71 -12.91 12.71 -11.18
C PHE A 71 -11.79 12.08 -10.34
N THR A 72 -10.71 12.83 -10.07
CA THR A 72 -9.57 12.30 -9.32
C THR A 72 -9.74 12.45 -7.79
N ALA A 73 -10.24 13.58 -7.31
CA ALA A 73 -10.44 13.82 -5.89
C ALA A 73 -11.75 13.20 -5.36
N SER A 74 -12.82 13.13 -6.17
CA SER A 74 -14.07 12.49 -5.70
C SER A 74 -13.89 10.99 -5.51
N PHE A 75 -13.09 10.32 -6.32
CA PHE A 75 -12.82 8.89 -6.17
C PHE A 75 -12.04 8.59 -4.88
N VAL A 76 -10.98 9.34 -4.61
CA VAL A 76 -10.20 9.21 -3.36
C VAL A 76 -11.07 9.53 -2.14
N ARG A 77 -11.84 10.62 -2.18
CA ARG A 77 -12.76 10.99 -1.10
C ARG A 77 -13.87 9.95 -0.90
N GLN A 78 -14.42 9.39 -1.97
CA GLN A 78 -15.42 8.32 -1.92
C GLN A 78 -14.83 7.01 -1.37
N LEU A 79 -13.56 6.71 -1.64
CA LEU A 79 -12.84 5.57 -1.02
C LEU A 79 -12.62 5.76 0.49
N TYR A 80 -12.36 6.99 0.95
CA TYR A 80 -12.30 7.35 2.37
C TYR A 80 -13.69 7.32 3.04
N GLU A 81 -14.70 7.93 2.41
CA GLU A 81 -16.07 8.02 2.93
C GLU A 81 -16.75 6.65 2.99
N ASN A 82 -16.50 5.76 2.01
CA ASN A 82 -17.01 4.39 2.00
C ASN A 82 -16.20 3.42 2.89
N LYS A 83 -15.18 3.89 3.62
CA LYS A 83 -14.28 3.07 4.46
C LYS A 83 -13.65 1.87 3.73
N GLN A 84 -13.58 1.92 2.40
CA GLN A 84 -12.93 0.88 1.60
C GLN A 84 -11.41 0.99 1.69
N ILE A 85 -10.90 2.19 1.98
CA ILE A 85 -9.59 2.41 2.57
C ILE A 85 -9.77 2.58 4.08
N LEU A 86 -10.12 1.50 4.78
CA LEU A 86 -9.65 1.36 6.16
C LEU A 86 -8.20 0.93 5.99
N GLU A 87 -7.27 1.89 6.15
CA GLU A 87 -5.83 1.70 6.03
C GLU A 87 -5.44 0.36 6.65
N SER A 88 -4.66 -0.47 5.94
CA SER A 88 -4.19 -1.77 6.44
C SER A 88 -3.65 -1.67 7.86
N ASP A 89 -3.02 -0.54 8.17
CA ASP A 89 -2.47 -0.19 9.48
C ASP A 89 -3.55 0.01 10.56
N SER A 90 -4.70 0.59 10.22
CA SER A 90 -5.84 0.72 11.14
C SER A 90 -6.45 -0.64 11.48
N LYS A 91 -6.58 -1.55 10.51
CA LYS A 91 -7.04 -2.94 10.77
C LYS A 91 -6.04 -3.69 11.65
N LEU A 92 -4.76 -3.54 11.34
CA LEU A 92 -3.68 -4.16 12.10
C LEU A 92 -3.65 -3.64 13.53
N GLU A 93 -3.89 -2.35 13.74
CA GLU A 93 -3.91 -1.76 15.08
C GLU A 93 -5.13 -2.20 15.89
N LEU A 94 -6.32 -2.29 15.29
CA LEU A 94 -7.49 -2.86 15.94
C LEU A 94 -7.27 -4.33 16.32
N LEU A 95 -6.66 -5.11 15.45
CA LEU A 95 -6.31 -6.51 15.74
C LEU A 95 -5.32 -6.59 16.90
N ARG A 96 -4.27 -5.76 16.90
CA ARG A 96 -3.29 -5.69 18.00
C ARG A 96 -3.95 -5.31 19.32
N GLN A 97 -4.85 -4.34 19.31
CA GLN A 97 -5.62 -3.95 20.50
C GLN A 97 -6.52 -5.08 21.00
N HIS A 98 -7.18 -5.79 20.09
CA HIS A 98 -8.01 -6.93 20.43
C HIS A 98 -7.17 -8.07 21.04
N VAL A 99 -6.05 -8.44 20.41
CA VAL A 99 -5.14 -9.47 20.95
C VAL A 99 -4.59 -9.07 22.31
N LYS A 100 -4.23 -7.79 22.51
CA LYS A 100 -3.81 -7.28 23.82
C LYS A 100 -4.89 -7.41 24.89
N SER A 101 -6.16 -7.15 24.54
CA SER A 101 -7.29 -7.31 25.48
C SER A 101 -7.50 -8.76 25.90
N LEU A 102 -7.22 -9.73 25.03
CA LEU A 102 -7.26 -11.16 25.35
C LEU A 102 -6.09 -11.58 26.28
N GLN A 103 -5.00 -10.82 26.29
CA GLN A 103 -3.78 -11.10 27.06
C GLN A 103 -3.77 -10.46 28.47
N GLU A 104 -4.87 -9.84 28.92
CA GLU A 104 -4.91 -9.08 30.18
C GLU A 104 -4.66 -9.94 31.44
N ASN A 105 -4.86 -11.27 31.36
CA ASN A 105 -4.58 -12.21 32.45
C ASN A 105 -3.20 -12.89 32.29
N ARG A 106 -2.18 -12.20 32.80
CA ARG A 106 -0.75 -12.42 32.59
C ARG A 106 -0.18 -13.71 33.18
N GLN A 107 -0.28 -14.82 32.46
CA GLN A 107 0.66 -15.92 32.62
C GLN A 107 1.63 -15.92 31.44
N VAL A 108 2.90 -16.23 31.71
CA VAL A 108 3.95 -16.33 30.69
C VAL A 108 4.29 -17.81 30.54
N VAL A 109 4.31 -18.30 29.30
CA VAL A 109 4.64 -19.70 29.01
C VAL A 109 6.15 -19.82 28.83
N LEU A 110 6.81 -20.53 29.75
CA LEU A 110 8.24 -20.82 29.63
C LEU A 110 8.44 -21.98 28.66
N MET A 111 9.00 -21.68 27.49
CA MET A 111 9.27 -22.64 26.44
C MET A 111 10.76 -23.00 26.44
N ARG A 112 11.09 -24.26 26.70
CA ARG A 112 12.46 -24.78 26.68
C ARG A 112 12.66 -25.67 25.47
N VAL A 113 13.53 -25.28 24.56
CA VAL A 113 13.71 -25.97 23.27
C VAL A 113 15.18 -26.29 23.02
N ARG A 114 15.44 -27.39 22.32
CA ARG A 114 16.79 -27.77 21.88
C ARG A 114 16.95 -27.38 20.42
N ARG A 115 18.03 -26.66 20.07
CA ARG A 115 18.30 -26.29 18.67
C ARG A 115 18.32 -27.49 17.73
N LYS A 116 18.84 -28.65 18.16
CA LYS A 116 18.90 -29.86 17.32
C LYS A 116 17.54 -30.50 17.04
N GLN A 117 16.54 -30.26 17.89
CA GLN A 117 15.21 -30.86 17.80
C GLN A 117 14.11 -29.78 17.82
N LEU A 118 14.42 -28.60 17.29
CA LEU A 118 13.60 -27.40 17.46
C LEU A 118 12.17 -27.59 16.97
N VAL A 119 11.97 -28.13 15.77
CA VAL A 119 10.64 -28.35 15.20
C VAL A 119 9.83 -29.33 16.06
N ALA A 120 10.42 -30.46 16.46
CA ALA A 120 9.74 -31.47 17.27
C ALA A 120 9.40 -30.94 18.67
N ASP A 121 10.33 -30.24 19.32
CA ASP A 121 10.13 -29.65 20.64
C ASP A 121 9.01 -28.60 20.61
N VAL A 122 9.01 -27.69 19.61
CA VAL A 122 7.97 -26.67 19.45
C VAL A 122 6.60 -27.30 19.20
N VAL A 123 6.49 -28.26 18.28
CA VAL A 123 5.21 -28.94 17.98
C VAL A 123 4.67 -29.66 19.21
N SER A 124 5.51 -30.39 19.96
CA SER A 124 5.09 -31.08 21.19
C SER A 124 4.55 -30.09 22.22
N ILE A 125 5.27 -28.98 22.44
CA ILE A 125 4.86 -27.97 23.43
C ILE A 125 3.53 -27.34 23.05
N PHE A 126 3.32 -26.97 21.77
CA PHE A 126 2.05 -26.42 21.32
C PHE A 126 0.89 -27.44 21.34
N GLN A 127 1.16 -28.73 21.15
CA GLN A 127 0.15 -29.79 21.30
C GLN A 127 -0.31 -29.97 22.75
N GLU A 128 0.56 -29.69 23.72
CA GLU A 128 0.27 -29.75 25.15
C GLU A 128 -0.42 -28.49 25.68
N MET A 129 -0.49 -27.40 24.90
CA MET A 129 -1.19 -26.19 25.30
C MET A 129 -2.71 -26.36 25.21
N GLU A 130 -3.41 -26.12 26.31
CA GLU A 130 -4.88 -26.17 26.37
C GLU A 130 -5.49 -24.76 26.41
N GLY A 131 -6.67 -24.61 25.80
CA GLY A 131 -7.48 -23.39 25.86
C GLY A 131 -6.74 -22.14 25.37
N ASP A 132 -6.76 -21.09 26.18
CA ASP A 132 -6.18 -19.78 25.83
C ASP A 132 -4.67 -19.68 26.08
N THR A 133 -4.01 -20.77 26.51
CA THR A 133 -2.57 -20.78 26.85
C THR A 133 -1.69 -20.41 25.65
N ALA A 134 -2.14 -20.72 24.42
CA ALA A 134 -1.45 -20.35 23.19
C ALA A 134 -1.43 -18.83 22.93
N LEU A 135 -2.31 -18.07 23.57
CA LEU A 135 -2.36 -16.61 23.47
C LEU A 135 -1.39 -15.91 24.43
N TYR A 136 -0.84 -16.64 25.39
CA TYR A 136 0.04 -16.08 26.42
C TYR A 136 1.42 -15.73 25.87
N PRO A 137 2.08 -14.69 26.41
CA PRO A 137 3.46 -14.36 26.04
C PRO A 137 4.40 -15.55 26.26
N LEU A 138 5.25 -15.81 25.27
CA LEU A 138 6.26 -16.86 25.34
C LEU A 138 7.55 -16.31 25.96
N ASN A 139 8.16 -17.08 26.87
CA ASN A 139 9.52 -16.87 27.33
C ASN A 139 10.36 -18.05 26.86
N VAL A 140 11.16 -17.82 25.82
CA VAL A 140 11.92 -18.87 25.16
C VAL A 140 13.31 -19.01 25.79
N ARG A 141 13.74 -20.26 26.00
CA ARG A 141 15.12 -20.60 26.38
C ARG A 141 15.64 -21.77 25.58
N PHE A 142 16.79 -21.59 24.94
CA PHE A 142 17.53 -22.70 24.34
C PHE A 142 18.29 -23.47 25.42
N ILE A 143 18.11 -24.79 25.44
CA ILE A 143 18.75 -25.65 26.43
C ILE A 143 20.27 -25.68 26.16
N GLY A 144 21.05 -25.32 27.18
CA GLY A 144 22.52 -25.31 27.12
C GLY A 144 23.12 -23.97 26.70
N GLU A 145 22.30 -22.93 26.52
CA GLU A 145 22.76 -21.59 26.12
C GLU A 145 22.48 -20.55 27.21
N PRO A 146 23.37 -19.55 27.39
CA PRO A 146 23.10 -18.43 28.27
C PRO A 146 21.92 -17.62 27.73
N GLY A 147 20.89 -17.40 28.56
CA GLY A 147 19.75 -16.57 28.18
C GLY A 147 20.11 -15.09 28.25
N VAL A 148 20.36 -14.46 27.09
CA VAL A 148 20.84 -13.07 27.03
C VAL A 148 19.69 -12.07 26.78
N ASP A 149 18.60 -12.46 26.10
CA ASP A 149 17.43 -11.60 25.86
C ASP A 149 16.16 -12.40 25.52
N ALA A 150 15.07 -12.22 26.29
CA ALA A 150 13.81 -12.93 26.05
C ALA A 150 13.11 -12.53 24.73
N GLY A 151 13.26 -11.26 24.30
CA GLY A 151 12.67 -10.76 23.06
C GLY A 151 13.37 -11.32 21.82
N GLY A 152 14.69 -11.20 21.79
CA GLY A 152 15.54 -11.77 20.74
C GLY A 152 15.36 -13.28 20.58
N LEU A 153 15.32 -14.02 21.70
CA LEU A 153 15.18 -15.49 21.66
C LEU A 153 13.82 -15.95 21.11
N THR A 154 12.76 -15.17 21.30
CA THR A 154 11.43 -15.49 20.75
C THR A 154 11.40 -15.25 19.24
N SER A 155 11.98 -14.13 18.78
CA SER A 155 12.13 -13.84 17.35
C SER A 155 12.99 -14.90 16.64
N GLU A 156 14.10 -15.29 17.27
CA GLU A 156 15.00 -16.33 16.79
C GLU A 156 14.30 -17.70 16.69
N LEU A 157 13.51 -18.07 17.71
CA LEU A 157 12.71 -19.29 17.69
C LEU A 157 11.80 -19.38 16.47
N TYR A 158 10.99 -18.33 16.22
CA TYR A 158 10.07 -18.31 15.08
C TYR A 158 10.82 -18.40 13.75
N THR A 159 11.91 -17.65 13.62
CA THR A 159 12.74 -17.64 12.40
C THR A 159 13.30 -19.03 12.11
N GLU A 160 13.96 -19.66 13.09
CA GLU A 160 14.53 -20.99 12.95
C GLU A 160 13.48 -22.08 12.76
N PHE A 161 12.33 -21.97 13.44
CA PHE A 161 11.22 -22.91 13.29
C PHE A 161 10.71 -22.94 11.85
N PHE A 162 10.36 -21.79 11.29
CA PHE A 162 9.80 -21.73 9.95
C PHE A 162 10.82 -22.06 8.86
N ASN A 163 12.09 -21.64 9.01
CA ASN A 163 13.14 -22.03 8.06
C ASN A 163 13.27 -23.56 7.98
N ARG A 164 13.37 -24.23 9.13
CA ARG A 164 13.49 -25.70 9.16
C ARG A 164 12.23 -26.43 8.74
N LEU A 165 11.06 -25.86 9.03
CA LEU A 165 9.78 -26.42 8.58
C LEU A 165 9.68 -26.40 7.05
N LEU A 166 10.13 -25.31 6.42
CA LEU A 166 10.11 -25.14 4.96
C LEU A 166 11.23 -25.93 4.26
N GLU A 167 12.40 -26.08 4.89
CA GLU A 167 13.50 -26.90 4.37
C GLU A 167 13.24 -28.41 4.50
N GLY A 168 12.52 -28.82 5.55
CA GLY A 168 12.23 -30.23 5.85
C GLY A 168 10.95 -30.78 5.23
N GLY A 169 10.13 -29.94 4.60
CA GLY A 169 8.84 -30.32 4.00
C GLY A 169 8.64 -29.66 2.64
N GLY A 170 8.71 -30.46 1.57
CA GLY A 170 8.55 -30.05 0.18
C GLY A 170 7.16 -29.49 -0.14
N VAL A 171 6.87 -28.28 0.29
CA VAL A 171 5.82 -27.45 -0.29
C VAL A 171 6.45 -26.75 -1.51
N PRO A 172 5.97 -26.99 -2.74
CA PRO A 172 6.44 -26.25 -3.90
C PRO A 172 6.11 -24.77 -3.66
N ARG A 173 7.16 -23.99 -3.44
CA ARG A 173 7.06 -22.54 -3.51
C ARG A 173 6.77 -22.23 -4.97
N GLU A 174 5.51 -22.01 -5.32
CA GLU A 174 5.21 -21.35 -6.58
C GLU A 174 5.99 -20.04 -6.55
N ALA A 175 7.03 -19.99 -7.38
CA ALA A 175 7.83 -18.80 -7.55
C ALA A 175 6.87 -17.72 -8.05
N GLY A 176 6.50 -16.81 -7.15
CA GLY A 176 5.89 -15.55 -7.54
C GLY A 176 6.74 -14.97 -8.66
N THR A 177 6.11 -14.72 -9.79
CA THR A 177 6.69 -14.03 -10.93
C THR A 177 7.45 -12.81 -10.41
N PRO A 178 8.76 -12.67 -10.71
CA PRO A 178 9.48 -11.47 -10.32
C PRO A 178 8.81 -10.27 -10.99
N ASP A 179 8.44 -9.29 -10.18
CA ASP A 179 8.06 -7.94 -10.62
C ASP A 179 9.17 -7.43 -11.56
N GLU A 180 8.86 -7.39 -12.86
CA GLU A 180 9.59 -6.61 -13.84
C GLU A 180 9.28 -5.13 -13.58
N ASP A 181 10.01 -4.53 -12.65
CA ASP A 181 10.29 -3.09 -12.67
C ASP A 181 11.46 -2.77 -11.72
N GLN A 182 12.67 -3.13 -12.14
CA GLN A 182 13.88 -2.42 -11.73
C GLN A 182 14.48 -1.70 -12.94
N PRO A 183 14.58 -0.36 -12.92
CA PRO A 183 15.35 0.35 -13.91
C PRO A 183 16.84 0.02 -13.75
N GLN A 184 17.41 -0.57 -14.81
CA GLN A 184 18.84 -0.77 -14.98
C GLN A 184 19.56 0.58 -15.04
N ALA A 185 20.42 0.86 -14.06
CA ALA A 185 21.47 1.85 -14.19
C ALA A 185 22.75 1.14 -14.65
N SER A 186 22.96 1.18 -15.97
CA SER A 186 24.17 0.73 -16.65
C SER A 186 25.39 1.59 -16.24
N ALA A 187 26.46 0.90 -15.88
CA ALA A 187 27.80 1.45 -15.73
C ALA A 187 28.49 1.64 -17.09
N SER A 188 29.24 2.74 -17.22
CA SER A 188 30.39 2.92 -18.12
C SER A 188 31.22 4.07 -17.50
N GLY A 189 32.47 3.92 -17.08
CA GLY A 189 33.63 3.32 -17.75
C GLY A 189 34.63 4.47 -17.98
N GLY A 190 35.68 4.59 -17.16
CA GLY A 190 37.08 4.29 -17.53
C GLY A 190 37.93 5.52 -17.13
N ALA A 191 39.08 5.45 -16.47
CA ALA A 191 40.36 4.76 -16.73
C ALA A 191 41.46 5.83 -16.91
N GLY A 192 42.66 5.62 -16.34
CA GLY A 192 43.81 6.54 -16.36
C GLY A 192 44.45 6.67 -14.97
N ASP A 193 45.21 5.71 -14.43
CA ASP A 193 46.55 5.19 -14.82
C ASP A 193 47.73 6.04 -14.30
N GLU A 194 48.79 5.35 -13.87
CA GLU A 194 50.20 5.77 -13.59
C GLU A 194 50.58 6.47 -12.26
N ASP A 195 50.82 5.68 -11.20
CA ASP A 195 52.14 5.19 -10.68
C ASP A 195 53.33 6.20 -10.40
N PRO A 196 54.50 5.79 -9.84
CA PRO A 196 54.93 6.02 -8.45
C PRO A 196 56.27 6.79 -8.28
N ASN A 197 56.53 7.46 -7.14
CA ASN A 197 57.87 7.61 -6.50
C ASN A 197 57.93 8.63 -5.35
N GLY A 198 58.88 8.40 -4.43
CA GLY A 198 59.61 9.44 -3.67
C GLY A 198 59.28 9.51 -2.17
N ASP A 199 60.03 8.88 -1.27
CA ASP A 199 61.41 9.17 -0.83
C ASP A 199 61.49 10.20 0.33
N GLY A 200 62.38 9.90 1.30
CA GLY A 200 62.79 10.71 2.45
C GLY A 200 61.84 10.59 3.66
N GLY A 201 62.25 10.16 4.86
CA GLY A 201 63.55 10.25 5.51
C GLY A 201 63.31 10.81 6.92
N GLU A 202 63.75 10.05 7.94
CA GLU A 202 64.03 10.44 9.34
C GLU A 202 64.88 11.73 9.48
N PRO A 203 65.30 12.19 10.69
CA PRO A 203 64.93 11.87 12.09
C PRO A 203 64.53 13.19 12.85
N LEU A 204 64.16 13.26 14.13
CA LEU A 204 64.77 12.83 15.40
C LEU A 204 63.68 12.82 16.49
#